data_AF-A0A8J6C1T5-F1
#
_entry.id   AF-A0A8J6C1T5-F1
#
_cell.length_a   1.000
_cell.length_b   1.000
_cell.length_c   1.000
_cell.angle_alpha   90.00
_cell.angle_beta   90.00
_cell.angle_gamma   90.00
#
_symmetry.space_group_name_H-M   'P 1'
#
loop_
_entity.id
_entity.type
_entity.pdbx_description
1 polymer ?
#
loop_
_entity_poly.entity_id
_entity_poly.type
_entity_poly.pdbx_seq_one_letter_code
_entity_poly.pdbx_strand_id
1 'polypeptide(L)' 'MFIESFRVESPHVRYGAAEIESEYRYDTTELVHESHDGASRWVVRPKSVQYHFRTSTTVPKLGYARSTSFPFTNLLLASG' A
#
# COMPACT_ATOMS: atom_id res chain seq x y z
N MET A 1 13.31 -17.70 13.30
CA MET A 1 13.16 -17.38 14.73
C MET A 1 11.70 -17.08 14.98
N PHE A 2 11.04 -17.82 15.87
CA PHE A 2 9.67 -17.53 16.30
C PHE A 2 9.75 -16.61 17.51
N ILE A 3 9.33 -15.36 17.35
CA ILE A 3 9.23 -14.39 18.44
C ILE A 3 7.74 -14.22 18.74
N GLU A 4 7.33 -14.44 19.99
CA GLU A 4 5.93 -14.29 20.40
C GLU A 4 5.50 -12.81 20.47
N SER A 5 6.40 -11.93 20.91
CA SER A 5 6.17 -10.48 20.95
C SER A 5 7.47 -9.69 20.84
N PHE A 6 7.40 -8.50 20.29
CA PHE A 6 8.52 -7.57 20.22
C PHE A 6 8.04 -6.13 20.43
N ARG A 7 8.96 -5.27 20.85
CA ARG A 7 8.76 -3.83 20.94
C ARG A 7 9.83 -3.13 20.10
N VAL A 8 9.44 -2.06 19.43
CA VAL A 8 10.34 -1.23 18.65
C VAL A 8 10.81 -0.07 19.53
N GLU A 9 12.11 -0.03 19.82
CA GLU A 9 12.75 1.11 20.47
C GLU A 9 13.19 2.10 19.40
N SER A 10 12.40 3.16 19.21
CA SER A 10 12.68 4.21 18.23
C SER A 10 12.06 5.53 18.70
N PRO A 11 12.75 6.67 18.52
CA PRO A 11 12.17 7.98 18.81
C PRO A 11 10.97 8.32 17.91
N HIS A 12 10.81 7.61 16.79
CA HIS A 12 9.76 7.81 15.81
C HIS A 12 8.55 6.88 16.01
N VAL A 13 8.55 6.04 17.05
CA VAL A 13 7.44 5.12 17.36
C VAL A 13 6.87 5.45 18.73
N ARG A 14 5.55 5.65 18.81
CA ARG A 14 4.82 5.91 20.06
C ARG A 14 3.72 4.89 20.24
N TYR A 15 3.67 4.26 21.41
CA TYR A 15 2.65 3.29 21.77
C TYR A 15 1.55 3.99 22.57
N GLY A 16 0.35 4.07 22.01
CA GLY A 16 -0.87 4.53 22.68
C GLY A 16 -1.71 3.37 23.21
N ALA A 17 -2.88 3.68 23.78
CA ALA A 17 -3.74 2.67 24.40
C ALA A 17 -4.39 1.71 23.38
N ALA A 18 -4.79 2.23 22.21
CA ALA A 18 -5.50 1.45 21.17
C ALA A 18 -4.79 1.48 19.81
N GLU A 19 -3.66 2.19 19.73
CA GLU A 19 -2.95 2.44 18.48
C GLU A 19 -1.46 2.63 18.70
N ILE A 20 -0.70 2.34 17.64
CA ILE A 20 0.73 2.60 17.54
C ILE A 20 0.89 3.66 16.45
N GLU A 21 1.57 4.74 16.80
CA GLU A 21 1.90 5.81 15.87
C GLU A 21 3.35 5.69 15.43
N SER A 22 3.61 5.93 14.15
CA SER A 22 4.97 5.96 13.63
C SER A 22 5.17 7.03 12.57
N GLU A 23 6.35 7.63 12.60
CA GLU A 23 6.82 8.58 11.60
C GLU A 23 7.78 7.86 10.66
N TYR A 24 7.50 7.89 9.35
CA TYR A 24 8.32 7.23 8.35
C TYR A 24 8.64 8.16 7.18
N ARG A 25 9.93 8.34 6.90
CA ARG A 25 10.40 9.05 5.70
C ARG A 25 10.53 8.06 4.56
N TYR A 26 9.66 8.20 3.57
CA TYR A 26 9.72 7.43 2.33
C TYR A 26 10.53 8.19 1.28
N ASP A 27 11.71 7.67 0.97
CA ASP A 27 12.57 8.20 -0.08
C ASP A 27 12.22 7.52 -1.42
N THR A 28 11.90 8.31 -2.43
CA THR A 28 11.43 7.86 -3.74
C THR A 28 11.91 8.82 -4.83
N THR A 29 11.48 8.61 -6.07
CA THR A 29 11.79 9.49 -7.21
C THR A 29 10.53 9.94 -7.90
N GLU A 30 10.49 11.19 -8.34
CA GLU A 30 9.48 11.70 -9.26
C GLU A 30 10.05 11.84 -10.67
N LEU A 31 9.24 11.51 -11.68
CA LEU A 31 9.56 11.72 -13.09
C LEU A 31 8.88 13.01 -13.55
N VAL A 32 9.68 13.97 -13.99
CA VAL A 32 9.18 15.23 -14.54
C VAL A 32 9.50 15.28 -16.03
N HIS A 33 8.47 15.49 -16.84
CA HIS A 33 8.64 15.80 -18.24
C HIS A 33 8.93 17.28 -18.40
N GLU A 34 10.06 17.62 -19.00
CA GLU A 34 10.42 18.99 -19.31
C GLU A 34 10.58 19.16 -20.81
N SER A 35 9.97 20.22 -21.35
CA SER A 35 10.21 20.69 -22.71
C SER A 35 10.88 22.06 -22.61
N HIS A 36 12.13 22.14 -23.06
CA HIS A 36 12.87 23.39 -23.18
C HIS A 36 13.56 23.39 -24.55
N ASP A 37 13.46 24.51 -25.28
CA ASP A 37 14.06 24.70 -26.62
C ASP A 37 13.73 23.59 -27.64
N GLY A 38 12.50 23.07 -27.61
CA GLY A 38 12.04 22.04 -28.56
C GLY A 38 12.61 20.64 -28.31
N ALA A 39 13.49 20.47 -27.32
CA ALA A 39 13.98 19.18 -26.87
C ALA A 39 13.16 18.67 -25.68
N SER A 40 12.52 17.51 -25.87
CA SER A 40 11.80 16.80 -24.82
C SER A 40 12.77 15.96 -23.98
N ARG A 41 12.83 16.21 -22.67
CA ARG A 41 13.65 15.43 -21.73
C ARG A 41 12.85 14.94 -20.53
N TRP A 42 13.24 13.78 -20.02
CA TRP A 42 12.72 13.26 -18.75
C TRP A 42 13.78 13.49 -17.66
N VAL A 43 13.38 14.14 -16.58
CA VAL A 43 14.23 14.38 -15.43
C VAL A 43 13.72 13.54 -14.26
N VAL A 44 14.59 12.68 -13.73
CA VAL A 44 14.31 11.89 -12.54
C VAL A 44 14.84 12.66 -11.33
N ARG A 45 13.98 13.00 -10.37
CA ARG A 45 14.36 13.78 -9.19
C ARG A 45 14.14 12.95 -7.91
N PRO A 46 15.12 12.87 -7.01
CA PRO A 46 14.90 12.27 -5.70
C PRO A 46 13.93 13.14 -4.91
N LYS A 47 13.04 12.48 -4.16
CA LYS A 47 12.00 13.10 -3.35
C LYS A 47 11.81 12.30 -2.07
N SER A 48 11.64 13.01 -0.97
CA SER A 48 11.28 12.40 0.31
C SER A 48 9.86 12.80 0.69
N VAL A 49 9.07 11.85 1.19
CA VAL A 49 7.72 12.09 1.71
C VAL A 49 7.67 11.60 3.15
N GLN A 50 7.25 12.45 4.08
CA GLN A 50 7.05 12.07 5.47
C GLN A 50 5.63 11.54 5.66
N TYR A 51 5.50 10.32 6.15
CA TYR A 51 4.24 9.70 6.54
C TYR A 51 4.12 9.63 8.05
N HIS A 52 2.89 9.83 8.53
CA HIS A 52 2.48 9.57 9.91
C HIS A 52 1.48 8.42 9.87
N PHE A 53 1.93 7.23 10.23
CA PHE A 53 1.08 6.05 10.31
C PHE A 53 0.47 5.94 11.70
N ARG A 54 -0.79 5.50 11.74
CA ARG A 54 -1.51 5.17 12.96
C ARG A 54 -2.15 3.81 12.75
N THR A 55 -1.70 2.82 13.50
CA THR A 55 -2.12 1.43 13.37
C THR A 55 -2.87 1.02 14.63
N SER A 56 -4.11 0.57 14.50
CA SER A 56 -4.85 0.04 15.65
C SER A 56 -4.23 -1.27 16.13
N THR A 57 -4.16 -1.45 17.45
CA THR A 57 -3.73 -2.70 18.10
C THR A 57 -4.86 -3.72 18.21
N THR A 58 -6.11 -3.33 17.93
CA THR A 58 -7.25 -4.25 17.93
C THR A 58 -7.19 -5.15 16.71
N VAL A 59 -7.09 -6.47 16.93
CA VAL A 59 -7.14 -7.46 15.86
C VAL A 59 -8.60 -7.84 15.61
N PRO A 60 -9.21 -7.43 14.47
CA PRO A 60 -10.59 -7.79 14.18
C PRO A 60 -10.69 -9.28 13.80
N LYS A 61 -11.84 -9.89 14.08
CA LYS A 61 -12.18 -11.21 13.54
C LYS A 61 -12.53 -11.05 12.07
N LEU A 62 -11.67 -11.55 11.18
CA LEU A 62 -11.92 -11.52 9.75
C LEU A 62 -12.68 -12.78 9.31
N GLY A 63 -13.88 -12.62 8.77
CA GLY A 63 -14.60 -13.69 8.09
C GLY A 63 -14.22 -13.77 6.61
N TYR A 64 -14.11 -14.97 6.05
CA TYR A 64 -13.94 -15.18 4.62
C TYR A 64 -15.20 -15.83 4.03
N ALA A 65 -15.75 -15.25 2.97
CA ALA A 65 -16.87 -15.82 2.23
C ALA A 65 -16.37 -16.46 0.93
N ARG A 66 -16.61 -17.77 0.77
CA ARG A 66 -16.35 -18.49 -0.48
C ARG A 66 -17.55 -18.29 -1.42
N SER A 67 -17.36 -17.56 -2.51
CA SER A 67 -18.37 -17.47 -3.57
C SER A 67 -18.32 -18.74 -4.43
N THR A 68 -19.44 -19.48 -4.53
CA THR A 68 -19.56 -20.70 -5.34
C THR A 68 -20.50 -20.54 -6.54
N SER A 69 -20.73 -19.31 -7.05
CA SER A 69 -21.62 -19.09 -8.20
C SER A 69 -20.92 -18.41 -9.37
N PHE A 70 -20.51 -19.22 -10.35
CA PHE A 70 -20.38 -18.81 -11.75
C PHE A 70 -21.27 -19.74 -12.58
N PRO A 71 -22.45 -19.30 -13.08
CA PRO A 71 -23.11 -20.01 -14.15
C PRO A 71 -22.39 -19.69 -15.46
N PHE A 72 -21.70 -20.67 -16.05
CA PHE A 72 -21.36 -20.62 -17.47
C PHE A 72 -22.66 -20.78 -18.25
N THR A 73 -23.26 -19.65 -18.61
CA THR A 73 -24.32 -19.59 -19.62
C THR A 73 -23.66 -19.92 -20.96
N ASN A 74 -23.90 -21.12 -21.50
CA ASN A 74 -23.61 -21.40 -22.91
C ASN A 74 -24.61 -20.61 -23.77
N LEU A 75 -24.10 -19.52 -24.35
CA LEU A 75 -24.74 -18.79 -25.44
C LEU A 75 -23.98 -19.12 -26.74
N LEU A 76 -24.75 -19.33 -27.82
CA LEU A 76 -24.37 -19.66 -29.21
C LEU A 76 -24.09 -21.16 -29.50
N LEU A 77 -24.62 -21.81 -30.54
CA LEU A 77 -25.16 -21.32 -31.81
C LEU A 77 -26.47 -22.02 -32.22
N ALA A 78 -27.42 -21.22 -32.66
CA ALA A 78 -28.28 -21.58 -33.78
C ALA A 78 -27.51 -21.28 -35.08
N SER A 79 -27.29 -22.29 -35.93
CA SER A 79 -27.20 -22.24 -37.40
C SER A 79 -26.52 -23.51 -37.93
N GLY A 80 -27.26 -24.31 -38.71
CA GLY A 80 -26.78 -25.52 -39.38
C GLY A 80 -27.84 -26.60 -39.45
#